data_AF-A0A962CH67-F1
#
_entry.id   AF-A0A962CH67-F1
#
_cell.length_a   1.000
_cell.length_b   1.000
_cell.length_c   1.000
_cell.angle_alpha   90.00
_cell.angle_beta   90.00
_cell.angle_gamma   90.00
#
_symmetry.space_group_name_H-M   'P 1'
#
loop_
_entity.id
_entity.type
_entity.pdbx_description
1 polymer ?
#
loop_
_entity_poly.entity_id
_entity_poly.type
_entity_poly.pdbx_seq_one_letter_code
_entity_poly.pdbx_strand_id
1 'polypeptide(L)'
;HTGTSSMNLIVDVRARDLKTVQDRLATQCVLTFVALDAPDGKPTPVPKWTPESEEDVALARYAEKVMEVHRRIDQEVSDLRPPGQER
;
A
#
# COMPACT_ATOMS: atom_id res chain seq x y z
N HIS A 1 -0.97 -7.68 0.25
CA HIS A 1 -1.61 -7.93 -1.06
C HIS A 1 -0.60 -7.69 -2.18
N THR A 2 -0.61 -8.49 -3.26
CA THR A 2 0.31 -8.35 -4.40
C THR A 2 -0.46 -8.31 -5.73
N GLY A 3 -0.29 -7.21 -6.48
CA GLY A 3 -0.81 -7.01 -7.82
C GLY A 3 0.02 -7.73 -8.88
N THR A 4 0.10 -7.18 -10.09
CA THR A 4 0.99 -7.72 -11.15
C THR A 4 2.43 -7.30 -10.89
N SER A 5 2.67 -6.00 -10.76
CA SER A 5 3.97 -5.39 -10.44
C SER A 5 3.96 -4.64 -9.11
N SER A 6 2.82 -4.57 -8.43
CA SER A 6 2.64 -3.78 -7.22
C SER A 6 2.51 -4.62 -5.96
N MET A 7 2.88 -4.04 -4.83
CA MET A 7 2.80 -4.66 -3.51
C MET A 7 2.21 -3.67 -2.51
N ASN A 8 1.23 -4.12 -1.72
CA ASN A 8 0.68 -3.36 -0.61
C ASN A 8 1.29 -3.80 0.70
N LEU A 9 1.82 -2.83 1.44
CA LEU A 9 2.41 -3.03 2.76
C LEU A 9 1.55 -2.28 3.77
N ILE A 10 1.08 -2.99 4.80
CA ILE A 10 0.44 -2.40 5.96
C ILE A 10 1.54 -2.23 7.01
N VAL A 11 1.73 -1.00 7.48
CA VAL A 11 2.80 -0.65 8.40
C VAL A 11 2.20 -0.05 9.66
N ASP A 12 2.41 -0.74 10.76
CA ASP A 12 2.05 -0.28 12.10
C ASP A 12 3.28 0.29 12.79
N VAL A 13 3.22 1.56 13.15
CA VAL A 13 4.24 2.22 13.97
C VAL A 13 3.73 2.23 15.39
N ARG A 14 4.37 1.47 16.28
CA ARG A 14 4.03 1.41 17.71
C ARG A 14 5.05 2.16 18.54
N ALA A 15 4.58 2.94 19.51
CA ALA A 15 5.42 3.56 20.53
C ALA A 15 5.30 2.76 21.84
N ARG A 16 6.43 2.48 22.50
CA ARG A 16 6.47 1.72 23.76
C ARG A 16 7.21 2.51 24.84
N ASP A 17 6.62 2.61 26.02
CA ASP A 17 7.33 3.10 27.22
C ASP A 17 8.09 1.93 27.85
N LEU A 18 9.41 2.07 27.97
CA LEU A 18 10.28 1.02 28.48
C LEU A 18 10.16 0.82 30.00
N LYS A 19 9.71 1.83 30.74
CA LYS A 19 9.56 1.74 32.21
C LYS A 19 8.28 1.01 32.59
N THR A 20 7.20 1.29 31.88
CA THR A 20 5.87 0.72 32.17
C THR A 20 5.54 -0.50 31.30
N VAL A 21 6.35 -0.76 30.27
CA VAL A 21 6.17 -1.84 29.28
C VAL A 21 4.84 -1.72 28.51
N GLN A 22 4.20 -0.55 28.56
CA GLN A 22 2.98 -0.26 27.83
C GLN A 22 3.31 0.10 26.39
N ASP A 23 2.55 -0.47 25.45
CA ASP A 23 2.64 -0.13 24.03
C ASP A 23 1.36 0.54 23.51
N ARG A 24 1.51 1.38 22.50
CA ARG A 24 0.40 2.03 21.81
C ARG A 24 0.66 2.09 20.31
N LEU A 25 -0.38 1.94 19.52
CA LEU A 25 -0.32 2.24 18.10
C LEU A 25 -0.18 3.76 17.93
N ALA A 26 0.91 4.21 17.32
CA ALA A 26 1.17 5.62 17.06
C ALA A 26 0.56 6.04 15.73
N THR A 27 0.75 5.22 14.69
CA THR A 27 0.11 5.41 13.38
C THR A 27 0.08 4.08 12.63
N GLN A 28 -0.85 3.99 11.69
CA GLN A 28 -0.93 2.89 10.74
C GLN A 28 -1.06 3.49 9.34
N CYS A 29 -0.32 2.95 8.37
CA CYS A 29 -0.44 3.36 6.98
C CYS A 29 -0.44 2.15 6.03
N VAL A 30 -1.03 2.34 4.86
CA VAL A 30 -1.00 1.38 3.76
C VAL A 30 -0.21 2.01 2.62
N LEU A 31 0.89 1.37 2.26
CA LEU A 31 1.80 1.82 1.22
C LEU A 31 1.64 0.94 -0.01
N THR A 32 1.75 1.56 -1.20
CA THR A 32 1.77 0.85 -2.48
C THR A 32 3.13 1.04 -3.12
N PHE A 33 3.85 -0.06 -3.31
CA PHE A 33 5.11 -0.09 -4.05
C PHE A 33 4.90 -0.71 -5.42
N VAL A 34 5.71 -0.29 -6.39
CA VAL A 34 5.75 -0.88 -7.74
C VAL A 34 7.18 -1.34 -7.99
N ALA A 35 7.36 -2.62 -8.31
CA ALA A 35 8.64 -3.16 -8.71
C ALA A 35 8.97 -2.70 -10.13
N LEU A 36 10.20 -2.24 -10.33
CA LEU A 36 10.71 -1.80 -11.63
C LEU A 36 11.90 -2.67 -12.04
N ASP A 37 12.11 -2.85 -13.34
CA ASP A 37 13.36 -3.38 -13.85
C ASP A 37 14.50 -2.34 -13.70
N ALA A 38 15.70 -2.83 -13.37
CA ALA A 38 16.91 -2.03 -13.26
C ALA A 38 17.75 -2.25 -14.52
N PRO A 39 17.23 -1.83 -15.68
CA PRO A 39 17.80 -0.62 -16.30
C PRO A 39 16.79 0.37 -16.91
N ASP A 40 15.53 -0.02 -17.17
CA ASP A 40 14.60 0.74 -18.02
C ASP A 40 13.50 1.43 -17.22
N GLY A 41 13.37 1.11 -15.92
CA GLY A 41 12.34 1.64 -15.05
C GLY A 41 10.93 1.14 -15.38
N LYS A 42 10.81 0.02 -16.12
CA LYS A 42 9.51 -0.55 -16.48
C LYS A 42 8.96 -1.40 -15.35
N PRO A 43 7.64 -1.36 -15.08
CA PRO A 43 7.02 -2.22 -14.08
C PRO A 43 7.28 -3.70 -14.38
N THR A 44 7.81 -4.42 -13.40
CA THR A 44 8.16 -5.85 -13.53
C THR A 44 7.27 -6.71 -12.64
N PRO A 45 6.92 -7.95 -13.05
CA PRO A 45 6.10 -8.82 -12.22
C PRO A 45 6.71 -9.10 -10.85
N VAL A 46 5.89 -9.05 -9.82
CA VAL A 46 6.26 -9.47 -8.46
C VAL A 46 5.75 -10.87 -8.15
N PRO A 47 6.44 -11.64 -7.28
CA PRO A 47 5.90 -12.89 -6.77
C PRO A 47 4.51 -12.69 -6.16
N LYS A 48 3.59 -13.61 -6.46
CA LYS A 48 2.28 -13.62 -5.81
C LYS A 48 2.44 -14.05 -4.36
N TRP A 49 1.92 -13.22 -3.46
CA TRP A 49 1.79 -13.57 -2.05
C TRP A 49 0.41 -14.17 -1.79
N THR A 50 0.38 -15.32 -1.13
CA THR A 50 -0.84 -15.98 -0.69
C THR A 50 -0.93 -15.87 0.84
N PRO A 51 -2.01 -15.29 1.39
CA PRO A 51 -2.25 -15.26 2.82
C PRO A 51 -2.26 -16.67 3.43
N GLU A 52 -1.60 -16.85 4.57
CA GLU A 52 -1.50 -18.17 5.24
C GLU A 52 -2.41 -18.26 6.47
N SER A 53 -2.64 -17.15 7.16
CA SER A 53 -3.48 -17.06 8.37
C SER A 53 -4.79 -16.29 8.15
N GLU A 54 -5.76 -16.44 9.07
CA GLU A 54 -7.00 -15.65 9.06
C GLU A 54 -6.70 -14.15 9.18
N GLU A 55 -5.69 -13.78 9.97
CA GLU A 55 -5.22 -12.40 10.11
C GLU A 55 -4.67 -11.88 8.77
N ASP A 56 -3.84 -12.66 8.07
CA ASP A 56 -3.33 -12.28 6.75
C ASP A 56 -4.46 -12.09 5.75
N VAL A 57 -5.50 -12.94 5.80
CA VAL A 57 -6.68 -12.81 4.94
C VAL A 57 -7.44 -11.52 5.25
N ALA A 58 -7.60 -11.18 6.53
CA ALA A 58 -8.25 -9.93 6.93
C ALA A 58 -7.45 -8.71 6.46
N LEU A 59 -6.12 -8.72 6.64
CA LEU A 59 -5.20 -7.68 6.18
C LEU A 59 -5.18 -7.56 4.65
N ALA A 60 -5.23 -8.68 3.92
CA ALA A 60 -5.32 -8.69 2.46
C ALA A 60 -6.60 -8.00 1.97
N ARG A 61 -7.76 -8.35 2.55
CA ARG A 61 -9.04 -7.71 2.24
C ARG A 61 -9.05 -6.23 2.60
N TYR A 62 -8.41 -5.86 3.71
CA TYR A 62 -8.28 -4.46 4.10
C TYR A 62 -7.46 -3.67 3.07
N ALA A 63 -6.30 -4.20 2.65
CA ALA A 63 -5.48 -3.58 1.62
C ALA A 63 -6.24 -3.38 0.30
N GLU A 64 -7.04 -4.36 -0.12
CA GLU A 64 -7.87 -4.26 -1.33
C GLU A 64 -8.88 -3.11 -1.25
N LYS A 65 -9.56 -2.94 -0.11
CA LYS A 65 -10.50 -1.83 0.11
C LYS A 65 -9.81 -0.47 0.05
N VAL A 66 -8.64 -0.34 0.71
CA VAL A 66 -7.87 0.91 0.69
C VAL A 66 -7.43 1.26 -0.72
N MET A 67 -6.99 0.26 -1.51
CA MET A 67 -6.61 0.46 -2.90
C MET A 67 -7.78 0.91 -3.79
N GLU A 68 -8.98 0.39 -3.54
CA GLU A 68 -10.17 0.84 -4.26
C GLU A 68 -10.47 2.32 -4.00
N VAL A 69 -10.31 2.76 -2.75
CA VAL A 69 -10.46 4.18 -2.37
C VAL A 69 -9.37 5.03 -3.02
N HIS A 70 -8.10 4.62 -2.95
CA HIS A 70 -7.01 5.33 -3.61
C HIS A 70 -7.25 5.50 -5.11
N ARG A 71 -7.70 4.43 -5.80
CA ARG A 71 -8.02 4.51 -7.23
C ARG A 71 -9.13 5.52 -7.55
N ARG A 72 -10.15 5.59 -6.69
CA ARG A 72 -11.24 6.58 -6.84
C ARG A 72 -10.71 8.00 -6.67
N ILE A 73 -9.87 8.25 -5.66
CA ILE A 73 -9.23 9.54 -5.43
C ILE A 73 -8.34 9.91 -6.62
N ASP A 74 -7.51 9.00 -7.12
CA ASP A 74 -6.64 9.25 -8.27
C ASP A 74 -7.44 9.62 -9.52
N GLN A 75 -8.57 8.96 -9.75
CA GLN A 75 -9.49 9.29 -10.85
C GLN A 75 -10.06 10.69 -10.70
N GLU A 76 -10.59 11.03 -9.52
CA GLU A 76 -11.14 12.36 -9.24
C GLU A 76 -10.07 13.46 -9.42
N VAL A 77 -8.85 13.22 -8.94
CA VAL A 77 -7.72 14.15 -9.12
C VAL A 77 -7.35 14.30 -10.59
N SER A 78 -7.38 13.21 -11.37
CA SER A 78 -7.15 13.25 -12.81
C SER A 78 -8.22 14.06 -13.53
N ASP A 79 -9.49 13.90 -13.16
CA ASP A 79 -10.62 14.60 -13.77
C ASP A 79 -10.62 16.10 -13.45
N LEU A 80 -10.07 16.49 -12.29
CA LEU A 80 -9.89 17.89 -11.90
C LEU A 80 -8.71 18.58 -12.59
N ARG A 81 -7.83 17.85 -13.29
CA ARG A 81 -6.67 18.43 -13.97
C ARG A 81 -7.07 19.01 -15.34
N PRO A 82 -6.89 20.32 -15.58
CA PRO A 82 -7.15 20.90 -16.90
C PRO A 82 -6.15 20.35 -17.94
N PRO A 83 -6.56 20.15 -19.20
CA PRO A 83 -5.66 19.68 -20.25
C PRO A 83 -4.55 20.72 -20.50
N GLY A 84 -3.28 20.28 -20.47
CA GLY A 84 -2.12 21.09 -20.90
C GLY A 84 -1.01 21.34 -19.87
N GLN A 85 -1.01 20.69 -18.70
CA GLN A 85 0.09 20.83 -17.73
C GLN A 85 0.87 19.50 -17.62
N GLU A 86 1.91 19.34 -18.43
CA GLU A 86 2.91 18.25 -18.34
C GLU A 86 4.02 18.62 -17.33
N ARG A 87 4.63 17.60 -16.71
CA ARG A 87 5.65 17.71 -15.67
C ARG A 87 7.02 18.11 -16.20
#